data_AF-A0A2D6JH44-F1
#
_entry.id   AF-A0A2D6JH44-F1
#
_cell.length_a   1.000
_cell.length_b   1.000
_cell.length_c   1.000
_cell.angle_alpha   90.00
_cell.angle_beta   90.00
_cell.angle_gamma   90.00
#
_symmetry.space_group_name_H-M   'P 1'
#
loop_
_entity.id
_entity.type
_entity.pdbx_description
1 polymer ?
#
loop_
_entity_poly.entity_id
_entity_poly.type
_entity_poly.pdbx_seq_one_letter_code
_entity_poly.pdbx_strand_id
1 'polypeptide(L)'
;MKNYILLAISFSMISCTSLRRSNEYSQYKEQDPYYTAQDMKDAELSRYELGIQRLNRPLTEAEYQALQMRLDVKRLERNLQSSLQRNLYYKNKAFFNGDQERIEFLQIEDYADQLNWLENRRFFKRLSNYSEEIKEAIEQNDLILHMPMSAVRETWGEPDLREVSGSDFRGNERWTYKTYQGTREGYKEQDRIIFFENGRVVAWSTQ
;
A
#
# COMPACT_ATOMS: atom_id res chain seq x y z
N MET A 1 50.78 27.61 -62.03
CA MET A 1 50.70 26.20 -61.60
C MET A 1 49.71 26.13 -60.46
N LYS A 2 48.68 25.29 -60.60
CA LYS A 2 47.73 24.92 -59.55
C LYS A 2 48.49 24.25 -58.41
N ASN A 3 48.08 24.41 -57.15
CA ASN A 3 47.91 23.29 -56.20
C ASN A 3 47.35 23.73 -54.83
N TYR A 4 46.09 23.31 -54.65
CA TYR A 4 45.40 22.75 -53.49
C TYR A 4 45.51 23.39 -52.08
N ILE A 5 44.34 23.93 -51.70
CA ILE A 5 43.79 24.05 -50.36
C ILE A 5 43.87 22.71 -49.60
N LEU A 6 44.39 22.72 -48.38
CA LEU A 6 44.15 21.67 -47.38
C LEU A 6 43.68 22.34 -46.08
N LEU A 7 42.35 22.31 -45.94
CA LEU A 7 41.57 22.76 -44.79
C LEU A 7 41.52 21.59 -43.80
N ALA A 8 42.35 21.63 -42.75
CA ALA A 8 42.29 20.66 -41.66
C ALA A 8 41.31 21.15 -40.59
N ILE A 9 40.01 20.92 -40.81
CA ILE A 9 38.99 21.07 -39.78
C ILE A 9 38.96 19.77 -38.98
N SER A 10 39.64 19.76 -37.83
CA SER A 10 39.44 18.75 -36.80
C SER A 10 38.27 19.17 -35.90
N PHE A 11 37.04 18.79 -36.28
CA PHE A 11 35.88 18.86 -35.39
C PHE A 11 35.98 17.72 -34.38
N SER A 12 36.60 17.99 -33.23
CA SER A 12 36.56 17.10 -32.07
C SER A 12 35.12 17.09 -31.53
N MET A 13 34.34 16.12 -31.99
CA MET A 13 33.05 15.76 -31.40
C MET A 13 33.28 15.15 -30.01
N ILE A 14 33.50 16.01 -29.01
CA ILE A 14 33.33 15.60 -27.62
C ILE A 14 31.83 15.52 -27.40
N SER A 15 31.30 14.33 -27.64
CA SER A 15 29.94 13.96 -27.29
C SER A 15 29.82 14.11 -25.78
N CYS A 16 29.09 15.13 -25.33
CA CYS A 16 28.54 15.15 -23.99
C CYS A 16 27.67 13.90 -23.84
N THR A 17 28.21 12.85 -23.21
CA THR A 17 27.39 11.79 -22.63
C THR A 17 26.59 12.44 -21.52
N SER A 18 25.42 12.99 -21.85
CA SER A 18 24.38 13.24 -20.88
C SER A 18 23.98 11.87 -20.33
N LEU A 19 24.60 11.50 -19.21
CA LEU A 19 24.10 10.44 -18.36
C LEU A 19 22.74 10.95 -17.88
N ARG A 20 21.67 10.60 -18.61
CA ARG A 20 20.30 10.75 -18.11
C ARG A 20 20.16 9.76 -16.94
N ARG A 21 20.59 10.18 -15.75
CA ARG A 21 19.98 9.71 -14.52
C ARG A 21 18.49 9.96 -14.71
N SER A 22 17.68 8.90 -14.71
CA SER A 22 16.23 8.99 -14.74
C SER A 22 15.79 9.86 -13.56
N ASN A 23 15.58 11.13 -13.86
CA ASN A 23 15.44 12.25 -12.92
C ASN A 23 13.99 12.39 -12.43
N GLU A 24 13.24 11.30 -12.37
CA GLU A 24 11.83 11.37 -11.96
C GLU A 24 11.66 11.32 -10.44
N TYR A 25 12.70 10.86 -9.72
CA TYR A 25 12.80 11.06 -8.27
C TYR A 25 12.96 12.55 -7.88
N SER A 26 13.27 13.41 -8.85
CA SER A 26 13.54 14.83 -8.62
C SER A 26 12.28 15.69 -8.50
N GLN A 27 11.12 15.22 -8.98
CA GLN A 27 9.87 15.99 -8.86
C GLN A 27 9.37 16.07 -7.41
N TYR A 28 9.64 15.07 -6.57
CA TYR A 28 9.35 15.12 -5.14
C TYR A 28 10.28 16.07 -4.37
N LYS A 29 11.48 16.35 -4.89
CA LYS A 29 12.43 17.26 -4.24
C LYS A 29 12.04 18.73 -4.39
N GLU A 30 11.25 19.10 -5.38
CA GLU A 30 11.08 20.50 -5.79
C GLU A 30 9.86 21.20 -5.17
N GLN A 31 8.92 20.48 -4.55
CA GLN A 31 7.65 21.09 -4.10
C GLN A 31 7.49 21.24 -2.57
N ASP A 32 8.31 20.57 -1.74
CA ASP A 32 8.21 20.71 -0.29
C ASP A 32 9.58 21.01 0.36
N PRO A 33 9.81 22.24 0.86
CA PRO A 33 11.07 22.63 1.50
C PRO A 33 11.34 21.92 2.85
N TYR A 34 10.43 21.06 3.32
CA TYR A 34 10.54 20.32 4.59
C TYR A 34 10.67 18.80 4.41
N TYR A 35 11.24 18.32 3.30
CA TYR A 35 11.47 16.90 3.07
C TYR A 35 12.46 16.29 4.11
N THR A 36 11.98 15.41 5.00
CA THR A 36 12.82 14.80 6.05
C THR A 36 13.40 13.44 5.62
N ALA A 37 14.44 12.98 6.32
CA ALA A 37 14.97 11.61 6.14
C ALA A 37 13.92 10.52 6.41
N GLN A 38 12.95 10.80 7.29
CA GLN A 38 11.85 9.90 7.58
C GLN A 38 10.89 9.78 6.38
N ASP A 39 10.61 10.89 5.69
CA ASP A 39 9.74 10.88 4.50
C ASP A 39 10.38 10.10 3.34
N MET A 40 11.71 10.14 3.20
CA MET A 40 12.43 9.29 2.24
C MET A 40 12.26 7.80 2.57
N LYS A 41 12.43 7.44 3.84
CA LYS A 41 12.25 6.06 4.30
C LYS A 41 10.82 5.58 4.09
N ASP A 42 9.84 6.43 4.39
CA ASP A 42 8.43 6.10 4.20
C ASP A 42 8.09 5.95 2.73
N ALA A 43 8.65 6.78 1.84
CA ALA A 43 8.47 6.62 0.39
C ALA A 43 9.04 5.31 -0.13
N GLU A 44 10.24 4.92 0.31
CA GLU A 44 10.86 3.65 -0.08
C GLU A 44 10.05 2.45 0.43
N LEU A 45 9.65 2.46 1.70
CA LEU A 45 8.80 1.42 2.29
C LEU A 45 7.43 1.35 1.60
N SER A 46 6.81 2.49 1.31
CA SER A 46 5.50 2.53 0.63
C SER A 46 5.57 1.96 -0.77
N ARG A 47 6.65 2.22 -1.51
CA ARG A 47 6.88 1.58 -2.82
C ARG A 47 7.01 0.07 -2.70
N TYR A 48 7.71 -0.40 -1.67
CA TYR A 48 7.83 -1.83 -1.40
C TYR A 48 6.46 -2.45 -1.07
N GLU A 49 5.70 -1.83 -0.17
CA GLU A 49 4.35 -2.28 0.22
C GLU A 49 3.37 -2.32 -0.96
N LEU A 50 3.50 -1.38 -1.89
CA LEU A 50 2.67 -1.32 -3.11
C LEU A 50 3.16 -2.25 -4.23
N GLY A 51 4.24 -3.01 -4.02
CA GLY A 51 4.82 -3.88 -5.04
C GLY A 51 5.51 -3.13 -6.19
N ILE A 52 5.77 -1.83 -6.03
CA ILE A 52 6.44 -0.97 -7.02
C ILE A 52 7.96 -1.20 -6.92
N GLN A 53 8.41 -2.39 -7.34
CA GLN A 53 9.81 -2.76 -7.29
C GLN A 53 10.55 -2.31 -8.55
N ARG A 54 11.72 -1.66 -8.36
CA ARG A 54 12.75 -1.31 -9.37
C ARG A 54 12.23 -1.13 -10.80
N LEU A 55 11.51 -0.03 -11.00
CA LEU A 55 11.10 0.38 -12.33
C LEU A 55 12.30 1.00 -13.06
N ASN A 56 12.75 0.36 -14.15
CA ASN A 56 13.58 1.01 -15.19
C ASN A 56 12.75 1.95 -16.07
N ARG A 57 11.56 2.32 -15.60
CA ARG A 57 10.56 3.14 -16.27
C ARG A 57 10.00 4.17 -15.28
N PRO A 58 9.43 5.26 -15.79
CA PRO A 58 8.68 6.18 -14.95
C PRO A 58 7.48 5.51 -14.27
N LEU A 59 7.02 6.10 -13.16
CA LEU A 59 5.77 5.70 -12.52
C LEU A 59 4.60 6.00 -13.46
N THR A 60 3.65 5.07 -13.53
CA THR A 60 2.36 5.37 -14.16
C THR A 60 1.56 6.31 -13.25
N GLU A 61 0.59 7.02 -13.82
CA GLU A 61 -0.32 7.88 -13.05
C GLU A 61 -0.99 7.10 -11.90
N ALA A 62 -1.44 5.87 -12.15
CA ALA A 62 -2.08 5.04 -11.13
C ALA A 62 -1.11 4.66 -9.98
N GLU A 63 0.14 4.30 -10.30
CA GLU A 63 1.16 4.01 -9.28
C GLU A 63 1.53 5.26 -8.48
N TYR A 64 1.58 6.42 -9.15
CA TYR A 64 1.84 7.70 -8.51
C TYR A 64 0.74 8.06 -7.50
N GLN A 65 -0.53 7.96 -7.91
CA GLN A 65 -1.67 8.21 -7.04
C GLN A 65 -1.70 7.26 -5.85
N ALA A 66 -1.45 5.96 -6.07
CA ALA A 66 -1.39 4.97 -5.00
C ALA A 66 -0.26 5.25 -3.99
N LEU A 67 0.93 5.63 -4.49
CA LEU A 67 2.05 6.03 -3.64
C LEU A 67 1.72 7.27 -2.82
N GLN A 68 1.08 8.26 -3.43
CA GLN A 68 0.68 9.50 -2.75
C GLN A 68 -0.32 9.22 -1.62
N MET A 69 -1.35 8.42 -1.89
CA MET A 69 -2.33 8.02 -0.87
C MET A 69 -1.66 7.27 0.28
N ARG A 70 -0.72 6.35 -0.01
CA ARG A 70 0.01 5.61 1.04
C ARG A 70 0.84 6.54 1.92
N LEU A 71 1.51 7.52 1.33
CA LEU A 71 2.27 8.53 2.06
C LEU A 71 1.37 9.41 2.93
N ASP A 72 0.20 9.78 2.42
CA ASP A 72 -0.78 10.56 3.17
C ASP A 72 -1.33 9.80 4.37
N VAL A 73 -1.64 8.50 4.23
CA VAL A 73 -2.00 7.63 5.36
C VAL A 73 -0.90 7.66 6.41
N LYS A 74 0.37 7.41 6.04
CA LYS A 74 1.49 7.37 7.00
C LYS A 74 1.67 8.70 7.73
N ARG A 75 1.52 9.82 7.03
CA ARG A 75 1.59 11.17 7.61
C ARG A 75 0.46 11.39 8.62
N LEU A 76 -0.77 11.03 8.26
CA LEU A 76 -1.94 11.16 9.15
C LEU A 76 -1.83 10.22 10.36
N GLU A 77 -1.34 9.00 10.18
CA GLU A 77 -1.10 8.04 11.26
C GLU A 77 -0.09 8.57 12.30
N ARG A 78 0.94 9.31 11.85
CA ARG A 78 1.89 9.99 12.76
C ARG A 78 1.25 11.13 13.54
N ASN A 79 0.32 11.83 12.92
CA ASN A 79 -0.32 13.03 13.49
C ASN A 79 -1.49 12.70 14.43
N LEU A 80 -1.90 11.43 14.54
CA LEU A 80 -2.89 10.96 15.53
C LEU A 80 -2.37 11.16 16.96
N GLN A 81 -2.73 12.27 17.61
CA GLN A 81 -2.30 12.60 18.97
C GLN A 81 -3.15 11.92 20.05
N SER A 82 -4.46 11.77 19.82
CA SER A 82 -5.37 11.17 20.79
C SER A 82 -5.15 9.66 20.89
N SER A 83 -4.89 9.17 22.11
CA SER A 83 -4.76 7.73 22.38
C SER A 83 -6.05 6.96 22.08
N LEU A 84 -7.22 7.58 22.30
CA LEU A 84 -8.53 6.99 22.01
C LEU A 84 -8.76 6.82 20.51
N GLN A 85 -8.51 7.87 19.72
CA GLN A 85 -8.66 7.81 18.25
C GLN A 85 -7.63 6.86 17.64
N ARG A 86 -6.40 6.85 18.18
CA ARG A 86 -5.37 5.90 17.78
C ARG A 86 -5.81 4.46 18.03
N ASN A 87 -6.33 4.16 19.22
CA ASN A 87 -6.83 2.84 19.55
C ASN A 87 -8.01 2.46 18.64
N LEU A 88 -8.96 3.38 18.44
CA LEU A 88 -10.11 3.19 17.57
C LEU A 88 -9.64 2.86 16.14
N TYR A 89 -8.71 3.64 15.58
CA TYR A 89 -8.16 3.40 14.25
C TYR A 89 -7.49 2.03 14.15
N TYR A 90 -6.51 1.72 15.00
CA TYR A 90 -5.71 0.49 14.88
C TYR A 90 -6.54 -0.78 15.16
N LYS A 91 -7.52 -0.74 16.07
CA LYS A 91 -8.47 -1.84 16.29
C LYS A 91 -9.29 -2.13 15.03
N ASN A 92 -9.49 -1.11 14.21
CA ASN A 92 -10.37 -1.10 13.07
C ASN A 92 -9.60 -1.04 11.73
N LYS A 93 -8.27 -1.00 11.77
CA LYS A 93 -7.37 -0.76 10.63
C LYS A 93 -7.52 -1.81 9.53
N ALA A 94 -7.86 -3.02 9.95
CA ALA A 94 -8.31 -4.10 9.11
C ALA A 94 -9.43 -3.61 8.17
N PHE A 95 -10.61 -3.31 8.69
CA PHE A 95 -11.82 -3.15 7.89
C PHE A 95 -11.92 -1.88 7.00
N PHE A 96 -10.83 -1.18 6.72
CA PHE A 96 -10.77 -0.12 5.71
C PHE A 96 -10.39 -0.71 4.35
N ASN A 97 -11.12 -0.35 3.29
CA ASN A 97 -10.87 -0.79 1.90
C ASN A 97 -9.80 0.07 1.21
N GLY A 98 -8.58 0.02 1.76
CA GLY A 98 -7.43 0.71 1.20
C GLY A 98 -7.20 2.11 1.74
N ASP A 99 -6.23 2.78 1.10
CA ASP A 99 -5.64 4.01 1.63
C ASP A 99 -6.62 5.20 1.58
N GLN A 100 -7.52 5.24 0.59
CA GLN A 100 -8.54 6.30 0.49
C GLN A 100 -9.48 6.32 1.71
N GLU A 101 -10.02 5.17 2.11
CA GLU A 101 -10.90 5.11 3.29
C GLU A 101 -10.15 5.42 4.59
N ARG A 102 -8.89 5.01 4.67
CA ARG A 102 -8.02 5.35 5.80
C ARG A 102 -7.79 6.85 5.88
N ILE A 103 -7.49 7.52 4.77
CA ILE A 103 -7.33 8.98 4.72
C ILE A 103 -8.61 9.66 5.18
N GLU A 104 -9.76 9.28 4.61
CA GLU A 104 -11.06 9.86 4.97
C GLU A 104 -11.35 9.73 6.46
N PHE A 105 -11.10 8.56 7.05
CA PHE A 105 -11.29 8.34 8.48
C PHE A 105 -10.29 9.13 9.33
N LEU A 106 -9.01 9.11 8.96
CA LEU A 106 -7.94 9.77 9.71
C LEU A 106 -8.00 11.30 9.64
N GLN A 107 -8.70 11.85 8.65
CA GLN A 107 -8.98 13.29 8.55
C GLN A 107 -10.11 13.75 9.48
N ILE A 108 -10.89 12.85 10.08
CA ILE A 108 -11.95 13.22 11.01
C ILE A 108 -11.32 13.62 12.35
N GLU A 109 -11.48 14.88 12.73
CA GLU A 109 -10.86 15.46 13.93
C GLU A 109 -11.53 14.99 15.22
N ASP A 110 -12.86 14.82 15.23
CA ASP A 110 -13.62 14.45 16.43
C ASP A 110 -13.80 12.93 16.59
N TYR A 111 -13.72 12.45 17.83
CA TYR A 111 -13.87 11.03 18.15
C TYR A 111 -15.30 10.53 17.95
N ALA A 112 -16.31 11.35 18.28
CA ALA A 112 -17.71 10.95 18.09
C ALA A 112 -18.04 10.81 16.59
N ASP A 113 -17.53 11.70 15.76
CA ASP A 113 -17.68 11.62 14.31
C ASP A 113 -16.96 10.40 13.71
N GLN A 114 -15.79 10.03 14.24
CA GLN A 114 -15.12 8.78 13.85
C GLN A 114 -15.96 7.54 14.18
N LEU A 115 -16.60 7.50 15.35
CA LEU A 115 -17.52 6.42 15.71
C LEU A 115 -18.72 6.37 14.76
N ASN A 116 -19.38 7.51 14.53
CA ASN A 116 -20.51 7.61 13.60
C ASN A 116 -20.10 7.19 12.18
N TRP A 117 -18.91 7.55 11.72
CA TRP A 117 -18.40 7.15 10.42
C TRP A 117 -18.25 5.64 10.31
N LEU A 118 -17.72 4.98 11.35
CA LEU A 118 -17.58 3.53 11.41
C LEU A 118 -18.94 2.84 11.41
N GLU A 119 -19.89 3.32 12.23
CA GLU A 119 -21.24 2.76 12.31
C GLU A 119 -21.97 2.83 10.97
N ASN A 120 -21.88 3.98 10.28
CA ASN A 120 -22.56 4.20 9.02
C ASN A 120 -21.95 3.40 7.85
N ARG A 121 -20.65 3.08 7.89
CA ARG A 121 -19.98 2.31 6.82
C ARG A 121 -19.96 0.80 7.04
N ARG A 122 -20.03 0.31 8.28
CA ARG A 122 -19.54 -1.05 8.56
C ARG A 122 -20.45 -2.24 8.36
N PHE A 123 -21.78 -2.14 8.34
CA PHE A 123 -22.55 -3.40 8.50
C PHE A 123 -23.60 -3.74 7.45
N PHE A 124 -24.35 -2.80 6.88
CA PHE A 124 -25.66 -3.20 6.32
C PHE A 124 -25.75 -3.41 4.80
N LYS A 125 -24.76 -2.98 4.00
CA LYS A 125 -24.89 -3.05 2.53
C LYS A 125 -23.97 -4.04 1.81
N ARG A 126 -22.96 -4.60 2.47
CA ARG A 126 -21.89 -5.38 1.82
C ARG A 126 -22.08 -6.90 1.92
N LEU A 127 -22.73 -7.37 2.98
CA LEU A 127 -22.93 -8.81 3.25
C LEU A 127 -24.00 -9.46 2.38
N SER A 128 -24.95 -8.71 1.81
CA SER A 128 -26.08 -9.26 1.05
C SER A 128 -25.68 -10.12 -0.16
N ASN A 129 -24.43 -9.98 -0.64
CA ASN A 129 -23.93 -10.66 -1.83
C ASN A 129 -23.16 -11.96 -1.51
N TYR A 130 -22.98 -12.31 -0.23
CA TYR A 130 -22.27 -13.51 0.20
C TYR A 130 -23.23 -14.61 0.66
N SER A 131 -22.78 -15.87 0.60
CA SER A 131 -23.49 -16.98 1.22
C SER A 131 -23.52 -16.83 2.75
N GLU A 132 -24.49 -17.45 3.42
CA GLU A 132 -24.59 -17.41 4.89
C GLU A 132 -23.32 -17.92 5.57
N GLU A 133 -22.70 -18.98 5.04
CA GLU A 133 -21.43 -19.50 5.56
C GLU A 133 -20.30 -18.47 5.54
N ILE A 134 -20.19 -17.68 4.47
CA ILE A 134 -19.18 -16.61 4.37
C ILE A 134 -19.55 -15.46 5.32
N LYS A 135 -20.84 -15.13 5.46
CA LYS A 135 -21.28 -14.09 6.40
C LYS A 135 -20.95 -14.45 7.84
N GLU A 136 -21.27 -15.68 8.26
CA GLU A 136 -20.94 -16.20 9.58
C GLU A 136 -19.43 -16.14 9.84
N ALA A 137 -18.61 -16.53 8.87
CA ALA A 137 -17.16 -16.44 8.97
C ALA A 137 -16.66 -14.99 9.10
N ILE A 138 -17.23 -14.04 8.33
CA ILE A 138 -16.91 -12.60 8.46
C ILE A 138 -17.27 -12.10 9.87
N GLU A 139 -18.47 -12.42 10.37
CA GLU A 139 -18.94 -12.01 11.70
C GLU A 139 -18.06 -12.57 12.83
N GLN A 140 -17.60 -13.82 12.68
CA GLN A 140 -16.72 -14.49 13.63
C GLN A 140 -15.24 -14.09 13.51
N ASN A 141 -14.90 -13.22 12.55
CA ASN A 141 -13.52 -12.89 12.20
C ASN A 141 -12.67 -14.12 11.81
N ASP A 142 -13.28 -15.11 11.15
CA ASP A 142 -12.65 -16.38 10.74
C ASP A 142 -12.47 -16.48 9.22
N LEU A 143 -11.64 -17.43 8.80
CA LEU A 143 -11.43 -17.78 7.39
C LEU A 143 -12.00 -19.15 7.07
N ILE A 144 -12.61 -19.25 5.90
CA ILE A 144 -13.03 -20.52 5.33
C ILE A 144 -12.44 -20.68 3.93
N LEU A 145 -12.32 -21.93 3.49
CA LEU A 145 -11.89 -22.25 2.13
C LEU A 145 -12.84 -21.63 1.11
N HIS A 146 -12.30 -21.26 -0.05
CA HIS A 146 -13.01 -20.62 -1.16
C HIS A 146 -13.61 -19.24 -0.90
N MET A 147 -13.44 -18.69 0.30
CA MET A 147 -13.79 -17.31 0.63
C MET A 147 -13.14 -16.37 -0.41
N PRO A 148 -13.92 -15.48 -1.06
CA PRO A 148 -13.36 -14.55 -2.03
C PRO A 148 -12.44 -13.55 -1.32
N MET A 149 -11.40 -13.07 -2.02
CA MET A 149 -10.51 -12.01 -1.53
C MET A 149 -11.25 -10.81 -0.93
N SER A 150 -12.38 -10.42 -1.53
CA SER A 150 -13.22 -9.34 -1.03
C SER A 150 -13.79 -9.65 0.36
N ALA A 151 -14.26 -10.88 0.59
CA ALA A 151 -14.74 -11.30 1.90
C ALA A 151 -13.60 -11.36 2.92
N VAL A 152 -12.41 -11.82 2.53
CA VAL A 152 -11.24 -11.79 3.42
C VAL A 152 -10.89 -10.36 3.85
N ARG A 153 -10.99 -9.38 2.94
CA ARG A 153 -10.83 -7.96 3.28
C ARG A 153 -11.94 -7.46 4.20
N GLU A 154 -13.18 -7.92 4.03
CA GLU A 154 -14.25 -7.59 4.97
C GLU A 154 -14.03 -8.22 6.35
N THR A 155 -13.42 -9.42 6.43
CA THR A 155 -13.10 -10.09 7.69
C THR A 155 -11.90 -9.45 8.39
N TRP A 156 -10.76 -9.35 7.70
CA TRP A 156 -9.44 -9.01 8.29
C TRP A 156 -8.80 -7.76 7.70
N GLY A 157 -9.41 -7.16 6.69
CA GLY A 157 -8.93 -5.95 6.08
C GLY A 157 -7.95 -6.07 4.94
N GLU A 158 -7.37 -4.93 4.57
CA GLU A 158 -6.23 -4.92 3.64
C GLU A 158 -4.98 -5.54 4.29
N PRO A 159 -4.26 -6.40 3.55
CA PRO A 159 -3.04 -7.03 4.04
C PRO A 159 -1.88 -6.04 4.15
N ASP A 160 -0.92 -6.34 5.03
CA ASP A 160 0.31 -5.56 5.18
C ASP A 160 1.27 -5.79 4.02
N LEU A 161 1.31 -7.01 3.48
CA LEU A 161 2.07 -7.36 2.29
C LEU A 161 1.22 -8.16 1.33
N ARG A 162 1.25 -7.76 0.05
CA ARG A 162 0.58 -8.45 -1.05
C ARG A 162 1.59 -8.88 -2.10
N GLU A 163 1.73 -10.18 -2.30
CA GLU A 163 2.61 -10.78 -3.30
C GLU A 163 1.78 -11.49 -4.36
N VAL A 164 2.00 -11.13 -5.63
CA VAL A 164 1.26 -11.71 -6.75
C VAL A 164 2.14 -12.75 -7.46
N SER A 165 1.58 -13.94 -7.70
CA SER A 165 2.28 -15.02 -8.40
C SER A 165 1.75 -15.15 -9.83
N GLY A 166 2.60 -14.81 -10.81
CA GLY A 166 2.24 -14.84 -12.24
C GLY A 166 1.71 -13.50 -12.74
N SER A 167 0.71 -13.52 -13.64
CA SER A 167 0.07 -12.31 -14.16
C SER A 167 -1.12 -11.88 -13.27
N ASP A 168 -1.18 -10.61 -12.87
CA ASP A 168 -2.17 -10.02 -11.95
C ASP A 168 -3.64 -10.40 -12.22
N PHE A 169 -4.01 -10.67 -13.49
CA PHE A 169 -5.40 -11.01 -13.83
C PHE A 169 -5.89 -12.34 -13.24
N ARG A 170 -4.98 -13.24 -12.83
CA ARG A 170 -5.36 -14.59 -12.37
C ARG A 170 -5.76 -14.65 -10.91
N GLY A 171 -5.61 -13.56 -10.13
CA GLY A 171 -5.98 -13.55 -8.71
C GLY A 171 -5.23 -14.58 -7.86
N ASN A 172 -4.01 -14.94 -8.27
CA ASN A 172 -3.13 -15.82 -7.51
C ASN A 172 -2.22 -14.96 -6.65
N GLU A 173 -2.50 -14.89 -5.36
CA GLU A 173 -1.85 -13.95 -4.46
C GLU A 173 -1.52 -14.60 -3.13
N ARG A 174 -0.49 -14.07 -2.47
CA ARG A 174 -0.14 -14.36 -1.09
C ARG A 174 -0.25 -13.07 -0.30
N TRP A 175 -1.07 -13.09 0.74
CA TRP A 175 -1.30 -11.93 1.60
C TRP A 175 -0.74 -12.21 2.98
N THR A 176 -0.04 -11.25 3.56
CA THR A 176 0.49 -11.35 4.93
C THR A 176 -0.12 -10.25 5.80
N TYR A 177 -0.57 -10.65 6.99
CA TYR A 177 -1.09 -9.79 8.03
C TYR A 177 -0.23 -9.90 9.28
N LYS A 178 0.19 -8.78 9.82
CA LYS A 178 0.97 -8.69 11.06
C LYS A 178 0.04 -8.44 12.22
N THR A 179 0.02 -9.38 13.16
CA THR A 179 -0.82 -9.30 14.35
C THR A 179 0.05 -9.27 15.60
N TYR A 180 -0.36 -8.52 16.63
CA TYR A 180 0.33 -8.48 17.92
C TYR A 180 -0.52 -9.17 18.97
N GLN A 181 -0.06 -10.30 19.51
CA GLN A 181 -0.70 -10.97 20.64
C GLN A 181 -0.04 -10.58 21.96
N GLY A 182 -0.88 -10.24 22.94
CA GLY A 182 -0.45 -10.07 24.33
C GLY A 182 -0.06 -11.42 24.94
N THR A 183 1.16 -11.50 25.45
CA THR A 183 1.72 -12.63 26.19
C THR A 183 2.10 -12.17 27.60
N ARG A 184 2.38 -13.12 28.52
CA ARG A 184 2.82 -12.77 29.89
C ARG A 184 4.13 -11.96 29.93
N GLU A 185 4.91 -12.00 28.85
CA GLU A 185 6.22 -11.33 28.73
C GLU A 185 6.17 -10.03 27.90
N GLY A 186 5.00 -9.64 27.36
CA GLY A 186 4.86 -8.47 26.50
C GLY A 186 4.02 -8.77 25.26
N TYR A 187 4.36 -8.19 24.10
CA TYR A 187 3.68 -8.44 22.84
C TYR A 187 4.54 -9.30 21.92
N LYS A 188 3.95 -10.35 21.35
CA LYS A 188 4.58 -11.17 20.32
C LYS A 188 3.93 -10.86 18.97
N GLU A 189 4.76 -10.47 18.00
CA GLU A 189 4.36 -10.35 16.60
C GLU A 189 4.13 -11.75 16.02
N GLN A 190 3.01 -11.92 15.32
CA GLN A 190 2.63 -13.14 14.61
C GLN A 190 2.20 -12.77 13.21
N ASP A 191 2.78 -13.47 12.23
CA ASP A 191 2.45 -13.29 10.82
C ASP A 191 1.37 -14.31 10.43
N ARG A 192 0.24 -13.82 9.92
CA ARG A 192 -0.79 -14.65 9.29
C ARG A 192 -0.68 -14.52 7.79
N ILE A 193 -0.44 -15.63 7.12
CA ILE A 193 -0.25 -15.70 5.67
C ILE A 193 -1.45 -16.41 5.06
N ILE A 194 -2.07 -15.81 4.05
CA ILE A 194 -3.19 -16.38 3.30
C ILE A 194 -2.74 -16.57 1.85
N PHE A 195 -3.10 -17.71 1.28
CA PHE A 195 -2.84 -18.07 -0.10
C PHE A 195 -4.15 -18.07 -0.88
N PHE A 196 -4.10 -17.44 -2.05
CA PHE A 196 -5.23 -17.34 -2.96
C PHE A 196 -4.90 -17.96 -4.32
N GLU A 197 -5.89 -18.64 -4.87
CA GLU A 197 -5.91 -19.05 -6.27
C GLU A 197 -7.22 -18.61 -6.91
N ASN A 198 -7.15 -18.01 -8.10
CA ASN A 198 -8.33 -17.48 -8.81
C ASN A 198 -9.21 -16.55 -7.95
N GLY A 199 -8.58 -15.73 -7.09
CA GLY A 199 -9.30 -14.78 -6.23
C GLY A 199 -9.94 -15.38 -4.98
N ARG A 200 -9.62 -16.64 -4.63
CA ARG A 200 -10.25 -17.38 -3.53
C ARG A 200 -9.24 -18.01 -2.60
N VAL A 201 -9.56 -18.05 -1.31
CA VAL A 201 -8.71 -18.69 -0.29
C VAL A 201 -8.55 -20.18 -0.59
N VAL A 202 -7.30 -20.64 -0.65
CA VAL A 202 -6.97 -22.07 -0.78
C VAL A 202 -6.23 -22.60 0.45
N ALA A 203 -5.52 -21.73 1.18
CA ALA A 203 -4.80 -22.10 2.40
C ALA A 203 -4.46 -20.85 3.23
N TRP A 204 -4.19 -21.05 4.52
CA TRP A 204 -3.59 -20.04 5.37
C TRP A 204 -2.69 -20.69 6.44
N SER A 205 -1.75 -19.91 6.97
CA SER A 205 -0.81 -20.35 8.02
C SER A 205 -0.51 -19.19 8.97
N THR A 206 -0.31 -19.51 10.24
CA THR A 206 0.19 -18.56 11.24
C THR A 206 1.62 -18.95 11.63
N GLN A 207 2.54 -17.99 11.65
CA GLN A 207 3.94 -18.18 12.04
C GLN A 207 4.25 -17.47 13.37
#